data_AF-A0A1Y1XQU0-F1
#
_entry.id   AF-A0A1Y1XQU0-F1
#
_cell.length_a   1.000
_cell.length_b   1.000
_cell.length_c   1.000
_cell.angle_alpha   90.00
_cell.angle_beta   90.00
_cell.angle_gamma   90.00
#
_symmetry.space_group_name_H-M   'P 1'
#
loop_
_entity.id
_entity.type
_entity.pdbx_description
1 polymer ?
#
loop_
_entity_poly.entity_id
_entity_poly.type
_entity_poly.pdbx_seq_one_letter_code
_entity_poly.pdbx_strand_id
1 'polypeptide(L)'
;MNLFRLIADLMHLISIVIILLKITKTRSAAGISFKSQLLYVIVFCTRYLDLFTTYISLYNTLMKIFFISTSFYIVYLMKFKFKATWEPSLDTFKIEYLLIPCAVLALIFNYEFSFMEVLWTFSIYLEAVAILPQLFQMQRTGEAETITSHYLFALGAYRALYILNWIWRYFVDHQIYWIVVISGIVQTAIYSDFLYIYITKVFKGQKFSLPA
;
A
#
# COMPACT_ATOMS: atom_id res chain seq x y z
N MET A 1 2.26 -21.61 0.73
CA MET A 1 2.98 -20.49 0.08
C MET A 1 3.15 -20.87 -1.38
N ASN A 2 2.79 -20.04 -2.36
CA ASN A 2 3.01 -20.32 -3.78
C ASN A 2 3.91 -19.24 -4.41
N LEU A 3 4.38 -19.49 -5.63
CA LEU A 3 5.31 -18.62 -6.34
C LEU A 3 4.77 -17.20 -6.53
N PHE A 4 3.49 -17.05 -6.91
CA PHE A 4 2.85 -15.75 -7.12
C PHE A 4 2.84 -14.91 -5.85
N ARG A 5 2.48 -15.52 -4.71
CA ARG A 5 2.51 -14.86 -3.41
C ARG A 5 3.92 -14.43 -3.01
N LEU A 6 4.92 -15.30 -3.22
CA LEU A 6 6.31 -14.97 -2.90
C LEU A 6 6.80 -13.76 -3.70
N ILE A 7 6.58 -13.76 -5.03
CA ILE A 7 7.00 -12.64 -5.88
C ILE A 7 6.24 -11.37 -5.51
N ALA A 8 4.95 -11.47 -5.21
CA ALA A 8 4.16 -10.32 -4.76
C ALA A 8 4.70 -9.74 -3.44
N ASP A 9 4.99 -10.58 -2.44
CA ASP A 9 5.54 -10.13 -1.16
C ASP A 9 6.91 -9.45 -1.35
N LEU A 10 7.75 -9.95 -2.28
CA LEU A 10 9.00 -9.31 -2.66
C LEU A 10 8.81 -7.98 -3.39
N MET A 11 7.81 -7.86 -4.28
CA MET A 11 7.48 -6.58 -4.93
C MET A 11 7.02 -5.53 -3.93
N HIS A 12 6.23 -5.94 -2.94
CA HIS A 12 5.81 -5.05 -1.86
C HIS A 12 7.03 -4.60 -1.03
N LEU A 13 7.93 -5.52 -0.69
CA LEU A 13 9.20 -5.20 -0.01
C LEU A 13 10.03 -4.18 -0.82
N ILE A 14 10.18 -4.43 -2.12
CA ILE A 14 10.92 -3.55 -3.03
C ILE A 14 10.30 -2.16 -3.07
N SER A 15 8.97 -2.04 -3.09
CA SER A 15 8.32 -0.72 -3.07
C SER A 15 8.70 0.12 -1.84
N ILE A 16 8.77 -0.51 -0.66
CA ILE A 16 9.17 0.13 0.60
C ILE A 16 10.66 0.51 0.58
N VAL A 17 11.50 -0.35 0.02
CA VAL A 17 12.92 -0.03 -0.13
C VAL A 17 13.12 1.14 -1.09
N ILE A 18 12.39 1.19 -2.22
CA ILE A 18 12.48 2.29 -3.20
C ILE A 18 12.12 3.62 -2.55
N ILE A 19 10.97 3.71 -1.87
CA ILE A 19 10.54 4.97 -1.24
C ILE A 19 11.50 5.39 -0.12
N LEU A 20 12.04 4.43 0.63
CA LEU A 20 13.00 4.73 1.68
C LEU A 20 14.33 5.25 1.11
N LEU A 21 14.84 4.61 0.06
CA LEU A 21 16.03 5.06 -0.67
C LEU A 21 15.80 6.44 -1.30
N LYS A 22 14.60 6.69 -1.86
CA LYS A 22 14.21 7.99 -2.40
C LYS A 22 14.37 9.07 -1.34
N ILE A 23 13.70 8.93 -0.19
CA ILE A 23 13.71 9.94 0.86
C ILE A 23 15.12 10.14 1.44
N THR A 24 15.84 9.03 1.69
CA THR A 24 17.15 9.09 2.35
C THR A 24 18.28 9.59 1.44
N LYS A 25 18.32 9.17 0.17
CA LYS A 25 19.35 9.61 -0.79
C LYS A 25 19.11 11.03 -1.29
N THR A 26 17.86 11.40 -1.57
CA THR A 26 17.54 12.78 -2.01
C THR A 26 17.46 13.77 -0.86
N ARG A 27 17.46 13.28 0.40
CA ARG A 27 17.27 14.09 1.61
C ARG A 27 15.98 14.93 1.56
N SER A 28 14.96 14.42 0.86
CA SER A 28 13.71 15.13 0.58
C SER A 28 12.50 14.20 0.61
N ALA A 29 11.42 14.69 1.23
CA ALA A 29 10.09 14.09 1.26
C ALA A 29 9.13 14.73 0.22
N ALA A 30 9.64 15.59 -0.66
CA ALA A 30 8.83 16.22 -1.72
C ALA A 30 8.17 15.17 -2.63
N GLY A 31 6.95 15.45 -3.10
CA GLY A 31 6.20 14.55 -4.00
C GLY A 31 5.66 13.26 -3.37
N ILE A 32 5.82 13.07 -2.05
CA ILE A 32 5.30 11.91 -1.32
C ILE A 32 4.19 12.37 -0.36
N SER A 33 3.04 11.70 -0.42
CA SER A 33 1.90 11.94 0.45
C SER A 33 2.17 11.35 1.82
N PHE A 34 2.24 12.24 2.81
CA PHE A 34 2.38 11.86 4.21
C PHE A 34 1.15 11.08 4.67
N LYS A 35 -0.04 11.48 4.21
CA LYS A 35 -1.31 10.83 4.54
C LYS A 35 -1.35 9.38 4.10
N SER A 36 -0.88 9.06 2.90
CA SER A 36 -0.81 7.65 2.45
C SER A 36 0.12 6.82 3.32
N GLN A 37 1.31 7.34 3.66
CA GLN A 37 2.26 6.64 4.54
C GLN A 37 1.69 6.43 5.94
N LEU A 38 0.96 7.41 6.48
CA LEU A 38 0.27 7.27 7.76
C LEU A 38 -0.82 6.19 7.71
N LEU A 39 -1.59 6.11 6.61
CA LEU A 39 -2.58 5.04 6.42
C LEU A 39 -1.92 3.66 6.37
N TYR A 40 -0.77 3.53 5.69
CA TYR A 40 -0.01 2.27 5.68
C TYR A 40 0.51 1.86 7.06
N VAL A 41 0.92 2.82 7.91
CA VAL A 41 1.24 2.52 9.33
C VAL A 41 0.02 1.93 10.04
N ILE A 42 -1.15 2.56 9.89
CA ILE A 42 -2.40 2.07 10.52
C ILE A 42 -2.74 0.66 10.02
N VAL A 43 -2.62 0.41 8.71
CA VAL A 43 -2.82 -0.91 8.11
C VAL A 43 -1.91 -1.96 8.74
N PHE A 44 -0.60 -1.72 8.80
CA PHE A 44 0.32 -2.74 9.31
C PHE A 44 0.19 -2.94 10.83
N CYS A 45 -0.07 -1.88 11.59
CA CYS A 45 -0.33 -1.97 13.02
C CYS A 45 -1.58 -2.80 13.31
N THR A 46 -2.68 -2.57 12.59
CA THR A 46 -3.94 -3.30 12.82
C THR A 46 -3.91 -4.72 12.28
N ARG A 47 -3.19 -4.96 11.16
CA ARG A 47 -3.09 -6.29 10.56
C ARG A 47 -2.23 -7.27 11.35
N TYR A 48 -1.14 -6.78 11.92
CA TYR A 48 -0.08 -7.63 12.47
C TYR A 48 -0.09 -7.66 14.00
N LEU A 49 -1.23 -7.36 14.64
CA LEU A 49 -1.39 -7.54 16.08
C LEU A 49 -1.19 -9.00 16.51
N ASP A 50 -1.43 -9.95 15.60
CA ASP A 50 -1.21 -11.37 15.81
C ASP A 50 0.28 -11.74 16.00
N LEU A 51 1.21 -10.79 15.79
CA LEU A 51 2.64 -10.95 16.12
C LEU A 51 2.86 -11.34 17.59
N PHE A 52 1.99 -10.88 18.48
CA PHE A 52 2.09 -11.14 19.92
C PHE A 52 1.35 -12.42 20.36
N THR A 53 0.51 -12.99 19.51
CA THR A 53 -0.36 -14.12 19.86
C THR A 53 -0.01 -15.40 19.12
N THR A 54 0.58 -15.30 17.93
CA THR A 54 0.71 -16.43 17.02
C THR A 54 2.06 -16.43 16.32
N TYR A 55 2.83 -17.49 16.54
CA TYR A 55 4.05 -17.75 15.79
C TYR A 55 3.74 -18.69 14.61
N ILE A 56 3.93 -18.19 13.38
CA ILE A 56 3.76 -18.99 12.16
C ILE A 56 5.12 -19.51 11.68
N SER A 57 6.09 -18.61 11.48
CA SER A 57 7.46 -18.95 11.07
C SER A 57 8.38 -17.75 11.26
N LEU A 58 9.69 -18.01 11.33
CA LEU A 58 10.71 -16.95 11.43
C LEU A 58 10.59 -15.93 10.29
N TYR A 59 10.41 -16.40 9.06
CA TYR A 59 10.20 -15.54 7.90
C TYR A 59 8.97 -14.64 8.06
N ASN A 60 7.84 -15.20 8.50
CA ASN A 60 6.61 -14.41 8.69
C ASN A 60 6.78 -13.33 9.77
N THR A 61 7.37 -13.68 10.91
CA THR A 61 7.64 -12.76 12.01
C THR A 61 8.59 -11.63 11.58
N LEU A 62 9.69 -11.96 10.92
CA LEU A 62 10.65 -10.97 10.42
C LEU A 62 10.02 -10.01 9.40
N MET A 63 9.21 -10.53 8.48
CA MET A 63 8.52 -9.69 7.49
C MET A 63 7.54 -8.73 8.14
N LYS A 64 6.73 -9.18 9.12
CA LYS A 64 5.81 -8.31 9.86
C LYS A 64 6.56 -7.19 10.60
N ILE A 65 7.64 -7.53 11.31
CA ILE A 65 8.50 -6.55 12.00
C ILE A 65 9.09 -5.56 11.00
N PHE A 66 9.55 -6.03 9.84
CA PHE A 66 10.08 -5.17 8.78
C PHE A 66 9.02 -4.16 8.30
N PHE A 67 7.81 -4.60 7.95
CA PHE A 67 6.73 -3.72 7.48
C PHE A 67 6.35 -2.66 8.52
N ILE A 68 6.23 -3.05 9.79
CA ILE A 68 5.89 -2.11 10.88
C ILE A 68 7.04 -1.11 11.06
N SER A 69 8.26 -1.58 11.28
CA SER A 69 9.42 -0.71 11.57
C SER A 69 9.71 0.28 10.43
N THR A 70 9.68 -0.18 9.18
CA THR A 70 9.96 0.68 8.02
C THR A 70 8.86 1.70 7.75
N SER A 71 7.58 1.35 7.93
CA SER A 71 6.47 2.31 7.77
C SER A 71 6.54 3.42 8.83
N PHE A 72 6.81 3.08 10.10
CA PHE A 72 7.07 4.08 11.14
C PHE A 72 8.30 4.93 10.81
N TYR A 73 9.38 4.32 10.31
CA TYR A 73 10.58 5.04 9.94
C TYR A 73 10.34 6.04 8.80
N ILE A 74 9.58 5.67 7.76
CA ILE A 74 9.20 6.59 6.67
C ILE A 74 8.41 7.77 7.23
N VAL A 75 7.39 7.53 8.06
CA VAL A 75 6.61 8.60 8.70
C VAL A 75 7.50 9.49 9.57
N TYR A 76 8.45 8.93 10.32
CA TYR A 76 9.43 9.69 11.10
C TYR A 76 10.30 10.58 10.20
N LEU A 77 10.83 10.04 9.10
CA LEU A 77 11.64 10.79 8.15
C LEU A 77 10.86 11.97 7.58
N MET A 78 9.59 11.78 7.22
CA MET A 78 8.76 12.83 6.65
C MET A 78 8.34 13.88 7.70
N LYS A 79 7.93 13.45 8.89
CA LYS A 79 7.37 14.35 9.92
C LYS A 79 8.42 15.16 10.67
N PHE A 80 9.61 14.58 10.88
CA PHE A 80 10.64 15.17 11.71
C PHE A 80 11.90 15.53 10.90
N LYS A 81 12.54 14.55 10.27
CA LYS A 81 13.88 14.75 9.67
C LYS A 81 13.88 15.62 8.42
N PHE A 82 12.91 15.40 7.52
CA PHE A 82 12.78 16.09 6.23
C PHE A 82 11.48 16.90 6.14
N LYS A 83 10.94 17.30 7.29
CA LYS A 83 9.70 18.08 7.41
C LYS A 83 9.67 19.32 6.51
N ALA A 84 10.79 20.01 6.39
CA ALA A 84 10.90 21.24 5.61
C ALA A 84 10.66 21.05 4.10
N THR A 85 10.83 19.83 3.59
CA THR A 85 10.65 19.49 2.16
C THR A 85 9.27 18.92 1.85
N TRP A 86 8.47 18.62 2.88
CA TRP A 86 7.11 18.14 2.70
C TRP A 86 6.17 19.34 2.53
N GLU A 87 5.34 19.31 1.49
CA GLU A 87 4.41 20.37 1.13
C GLU A 87 2.96 19.99 1.51
N PRO A 88 2.43 20.47 2.65
CA PRO A 88 1.10 20.10 3.12
C PRO A 88 -0.03 20.60 2.21
N SER A 89 0.22 21.67 1.46
CA SER A 89 -0.70 22.27 0.50
C SER A 89 -1.04 21.35 -0.68
N LEU A 90 -0.15 20.41 -1.00
CA LEU A 90 -0.37 19.42 -2.06
C LEU A 90 -1.08 18.16 -1.53
N ASP A 91 -0.91 17.82 -0.25
CA ASP A 91 -1.47 16.64 0.40
C ASP A 91 -2.81 16.94 1.11
N THR A 92 -3.81 17.45 0.37
CA THR A 92 -5.08 17.95 0.97
C THR A 92 -6.18 16.90 1.14
N PHE A 93 -5.93 15.63 0.79
CA PHE A 93 -6.93 14.58 0.84
C PHE A 93 -7.44 14.36 2.29
N LYS A 94 -8.75 14.23 2.51
CA LYS A 94 -9.29 14.01 3.87
C LYS A 94 -9.33 12.51 4.17
N ILE A 95 -8.45 12.03 5.06
CA ILE A 95 -8.30 10.60 5.35
C ILE A 95 -9.50 10.02 6.11
N GLU A 96 -10.30 10.87 6.74
CA GLU A 96 -11.54 10.51 7.44
C GLU A 96 -12.53 9.85 6.48
N TYR A 97 -12.55 10.28 5.22
CA TYR A 97 -13.38 9.66 4.16
C TYR A 97 -12.92 8.25 3.77
N LEU A 98 -11.76 7.79 4.25
CA LEU A 98 -11.30 6.41 4.09
C LEU A 98 -11.44 5.64 5.39
N LEU A 99 -10.97 6.21 6.50
CA LEU A 99 -10.97 5.55 7.80
C LEU A 99 -12.38 5.20 8.28
N ILE A 100 -13.34 6.14 8.19
CA ILE A 100 -14.69 5.92 8.71
C ILE A 100 -15.42 4.85 7.89
N PRO A 101 -15.49 4.91 6.54
CA PRO A 101 -16.14 3.85 5.77
C PRO A 101 -15.47 2.49 5.93
N CYS A 102 -14.14 2.41 5.96
CA CYS A 102 -13.45 1.13 6.17
C CYS A 102 -13.74 0.54 7.56
N ALA A 103 -13.84 1.37 8.60
CA ALA A 103 -14.19 0.92 9.95
C ALA A 103 -15.64 0.42 10.02
N VAL A 104 -16.59 1.16 9.42
CA VAL A 104 -18.00 0.75 9.34
C VAL A 104 -18.14 -0.56 8.56
N LEU A 105 -17.47 -0.67 7.41
CA LEU A 105 -17.48 -1.90 6.61
C LEU A 105 -16.91 -3.09 7.39
N ALA A 106 -15.81 -2.93 8.13
CA ALA A 106 -15.22 -4.01 8.93
C ALA A 106 -16.14 -4.49 10.07
N LEU A 107 -16.93 -3.59 10.65
CA LEU A 107 -17.91 -3.96 11.68
C LEU A 107 -19.11 -4.72 11.12
N ILE A 108 -19.56 -4.39 9.91
CA ILE A 108 -20.72 -5.02 9.27
C ILE A 108 -20.34 -6.31 8.54
N PHE A 109 -19.20 -6.30 7.86
CA PHE A 109 -18.73 -7.34 6.95
C PHE A 109 -17.39 -7.88 7.43
N ASN A 110 -17.42 -8.95 8.22
CA ASN A 110 -16.25 -9.68 8.72
C ASN A 110 -16.54 -11.20 8.68
N TYR A 111 -15.52 -12.04 8.85
CA TYR A 111 -15.70 -13.48 8.95
C TYR A 111 -16.18 -13.93 10.33
N GLU A 112 -15.74 -13.23 11.37
CA GLU A 112 -16.10 -13.49 12.77
C GLU A 112 -16.11 -12.16 13.53
N PHE A 113 -17.12 -11.94 14.38
CA PHE A 113 -17.25 -10.72 15.16
C PHE A 113 -16.36 -10.77 16.43
N SER A 114 -15.05 -10.85 16.22
CA SER A 114 -14.03 -10.77 17.26
C SER A 114 -13.14 -9.54 17.04
N PHE A 115 -12.56 -9.02 18.12
CA PHE A 115 -11.72 -7.81 18.05
C PHE A 115 -10.56 -7.96 17.04
N MET A 116 -9.88 -9.10 17.06
CA MET A 116 -8.74 -9.35 16.15
C MET A 116 -9.19 -9.47 14.70
N GLU A 117 -10.31 -10.15 14.44
CA GLU A 117 -10.83 -10.36 13.09
C GLU A 117 -11.38 -9.06 12.48
N VAL A 118 -12.06 -8.24 13.28
CA VAL A 118 -12.54 -6.92 12.85
C VAL A 118 -11.36 -5.99 12.51
N LEU A 119 -10.29 -5.97 13.32
CA LEU A 119 -9.10 -5.17 13.02
C LEU A 119 -8.34 -5.69 11.80
N TRP A 120 -8.23 -7.00 11.64
CA TRP A 120 -7.65 -7.60 10.46
C TRP A 120 -8.45 -7.23 9.21
N THR A 121 -9.78 -7.36 9.26
CA THR A 121 -10.69 -7.00 8.15
C THR A 121 -10.62 -5.52 7.82
N PHE A 122 -10.61 -4.64 8.84
CA PHE A 122 -10.40 -3.20 8.69
C PHE A 122 -9.10 -2.90 7.95
N SER A 123 -8.00 -3.57 8.32
CA SER A 123 -6.72 -3.38 7.65
C SER A 123 -6.78 -3.75 6.17
N ILE A 124 -7.58 -4.74 5.78
CA ILE A 124 -7.74 -5.18 4.38
C ILE A 124 -8.49 -4.11 3.58
N TYR A 125 -9.62 -3.61 4.10
CA TYR A 125 -10.36 -2.54 3.45
C TYR A 125 -9.55 -1.24 3.36
N LEU A 126 -8.87 -0.86 4.44
CA LEU A 126 -8.09 0.37 4.48
C LEU A 126 -6.92 0.33 3.49
N GLU A 127 -6.22 -0.80 3.40
CA GLU A 127 -5.09 -0.91 2.46
C GLU A 127 -5.51 -0.77 1.00
N ALA A 128 -6.72 -1.23 0.67
CA ALA A 128 -7.25 -1.12 -0.69
C ALA A 128 -7.32 0.33 -1.18
N VAL A 129 -7.55 1.27 -0.25
CA VAL A 129 -7.74 2.69 -0.55
C VAL A 129 -6.62 3.60 -0.01
N ALA A 130 -5.66 3.04 0.74
CA ALA A 130 -4.60 3.80 1.42
C ALA A 130 -3.72 4.65 0.49
N ILE A 131 -3.65 4.30 -0.80
CA ILE A 131 -2.86 5.03 -1.79
C ILE A 131 -3.55 6.28 -2.37
N LEU A 132 -4.87 6.43 -2.17
CA LEU A 132 -5.64 7.52 -2.78
C LEU A 132 -5.06 8.92 -2.50
N PRO A 133 -4.57 9.25 -1.29
CA PRO A 133 -3.95 10.56 -1.05
C PRO A 133 -2.71 10.81 -1.94
N GLN A 134 -1.89 9.78 -2.20
CA GLN A 134 -0.70 9.87 -3.05
C GLN A 134 -1.07 10.08 -4.52
N LEU A 135 -2.05 9.32 -5.02
CA LEU A 135 -2.53 9.48 -6.39
C LEU A 135 -3.16 10.86 -6.61
N PHE A 136 -3.96 11.32 -5.65
CA PHE A 136 -4.58 12.64 -5.68
C PHE A 136 -3.54 13.78 -5.67
N GLN A 137 -2.49 13.65 -4.86
CA GLN A 137 -1.39 14.60 -4.86
C GLN A 137 -0.70 14.66 -6.23
N MET A 138 -0.44 13.51 -6.85
CA MET A 138 0.22 13.44 -8.16
C MET A 138 -0.62 14.01 -9.30
N GLN A 139 -1.93 13.80 -9.27
CA GLN A 139 -2.84 14.42 -10.26
C GLN A 139 -2.76 15.94 -10.20
N ARG A 140 -2.67 16.51 -9.00
CA ARG A 140 -2.54 17.96 -8.81
C ARG A 140 -1.20 18.54 -9.26
N THR A 141 -0.11 17.81 -9.06
CA THR A 141 1.22 18.30 -9.46
C THR A 141 1.48 18.15 -10.95
N GLY A 142 0.67 17.36 -11.68
CA GLY A 142 0.78 17.16 -13.13
C GLY A 142 2.00 16.33 -13.57
N GLU A 143 3.00 16.20 -12.70
CA GLU A 143 4.19 15.37 -12.89
C GLU A 143 4.47 14.53 -11.64
N ALA A 144 5.05 13.35 -11.84
CA ALA A 144 5.62 12.54 -10.77
C ALA A 144 7.09 12.25 -11.08
N GLU A 145 7.94 12.39 -10.06
CA GLU A 145 9.35 11.97 -10.17
C GLU A 145 9.44 10.49 -10.59
N THR A 146 10.41 10.16 -11.45
CA THR A 146 10.60 8.81 -11.98
C THR A 146 10.76 7.75 -10.87
N ILE A 147 11.46 8.09 -9.78
CA ILE A 147 11.66 7.18 -8.64
C ILE A 147 10.33 6.91 -7.92
N THR A 148 9.50 7.94 -7.71
CA THR A 148 8.16 7.79 -7.13
C THR A 148 7.28 6.90 -8.01
N SER A 149 7.43 7.03 -9.34
CA SER A 149 6.74 6.18 -10.30
C SER A 149 7.15 4.70 -10.19
N HIS A 150 8.44 4.39 -9.99
CA HIS A 150 8.91 3.03 -9.74
C HIS A 150 8.36 2.43 -8.44
N TYR A 151 8.30 3.23 -7.37
CA TYR A 151 7.67 2.84 -6.09
C TYR A 151 6.21 2.41 -6.31
N LEU A 152 5.43 3.27 -6.97
CA LEU A 152 4.01 3.03 -7.24
C LEU A 152 3.79 1.85 -8.19
N PHE A 153 4.68 1.67 -9.16
CA PHE A 153 4.62 0.51 -10.05
C PHE A 153 4.83 -0.79 -9.27
N ALA A 154 5.86 -0.87 -8.42
CA ALA A 154 6.08 -2.05 -7.57
C ALA A 154 4.86 -2.33 -6.67
N LEU A 155 4.25 -1.26 -6.15
CA LEU A 155 3.04 -1.31 -5.34
C LEU A 155 1.77 -1.70 -6.14
N GLY A 156 1.66 -1.35 -7.42
CA GLY A 156 0.59 -1.87 -8.28
C GLY A 156 0.83 -3.32 -8.70
N ALA A 157 2.08 -3.65 -9.02
CA ALA A 157 2.48 -4.97 -9.50
C ALA A 157 2.28 -6.06 -8.46
N TYR A 158 2.60 -5.83 -7.17
CA TYR A 158 2.33 -6.84 -6.14
C TYR A 158 0.84 -7.19 -6.07
N ARG A 159 -0.06 -6.22 -6.29
CA ARG A 159 -1.50 -6.46 -6.28
C ARG A 159 -1.99 -7.24 -7.48
N ALA A 160 -1.51 -6.90 -8.67
CA ALA A 160 -1.78 -7.71 -9.85
C ALA A 160 -1.35 -9.18 -9.66
N LEU A 161 -0.18 -9.42 -9.05
CA LEU A 161 0.30 -10.77 -8.72
C LEU A 161 -0.55 -11.47 -7.65
N TYR A 162 -1.10 -10.73 -6.68
CA TYR A 162 -2.01 -11.30 -5.68
C TYR A 162 -3.33 -11.81 -6.28
N ILE A 163 -3.83 -11.18 -7.36
CA ILE A 163 -4.97 -11.69 -8.12
C ILE A 163 -4.66 -13.07 -8.71
N LEU A 164 -3.49 -13.23 -9.34
CA LEU A 164 -3.04 -14.53 -9.86
C LEU A 164 -2.91 -15.58 -8.75
N ASN A 165 -2.41 -15.18 -7.58
CA ASN A 165 -2.38 -16.04 -6.40
C ASN A 165 -3.79 -16.47 -5.96
N TRP A 166 -4.81 -15.60 -5.98
CA TRP A 166 -6.17 -16.00 -5.61
C TRP A 166 -6.79 -16.95 -6.62
N ILE A 167 -6.55 -16.74 -7.92
CA ILE A 167 -6.97 -17.67 -8.98
C ILE A 167 -6.33 -19.04 -8.73
N TRP A 168 -5.03 -19.08 -8.48
CA TRP A 168 -4.33 -20.34 -8.15
C TRP A 168 -4.94 -21.04 -6.93
N ARG A 169 -5.17 -20.29 -5.83
CA ARG A 169 -5.76 -20.86 -4.60
C ARG A 169 -7.19 -21.35 -4.79
N TYR A 170 -7.98 -20.71 -5.67
CA TYR A 170 -9.31 -21.20 -6.00
C TYR A 170 -9.27 -22.59 -6.64
N PHE A 171 -8.37 -22.80 -7.60
CA PHE A 171 -8.24 -24.07 -8.30
C PHE A 171 -7.56 -25.17 -7.47
N VAL A 172 -6.60 -24.81 -6.60
CA VAL A 172 -5.79 -25.78 -5.86
C VAL A 172 -6.28 -26.01 -4.43
N ASP A 173 -6.55 -24.94 -3.69
CA ASP A 173 -6.90 -25.02 -2.26
C ASP A 173 -8.42 -25.06 -2.03
N HIS A 174 -9.24 -24.78 -3.05
CA HIS A 174 -10.69 -24.62 -2.98
C HIS A 174 -11.18 -23.62 -1.90
N GLN A 175 -10.33 -22.68 -1.51
CA GLN A 175 -10.62 -21.65 -0.51
C GLN A 175 -10.71 -20.27 -1.14
N ILE A 176 -11.84 -19.57 -0.93
CA ILE A 176 -12.02 -18.17 -1.32
C ILE A 176 -12.29 -17.32 -0.09
N TYR A 177 -11.38 -16.38 0.16
CA TYR A 177 -11.59 -15.31 1.12
C TYR A 177 -12.16 -14.09 0.38
N TRP A 178 -13.48 -14.02 0.28
CA TRP A 178 -14.18 -13.02 -0.53
C TRP A 178 -13.82 -11.57 -0.17
N ILE A 179 -13.62 -11.25 1.12
CA ILE A 179 -13.18 -9.91 1.58
C ILE A 179 -11.84 -9.53 0.96
N VAL A 180 -10.89 -10.48 0.94
CA VAL A 180 -9.53 -10.26 0.42
C VAL A 180 -9.57 -10.09 -1.09
N VAL A 181 -10.38 -10.89 -1.79
CA VAL A 181 -10.52 -10.82 -3.25
C VAL A 181 -11.17 -9.52 -3.69
N ILE A 182 -12.31 -9.15 -3.10
CA ILE A 182 -13.03 -7.91 -3.48
C ILE A 182 -12.18 -6.68 -3.19
N SER A 183 -11.60 -6.59 -1.98
CA SER A 183 -10.73 -5.46 -1.61
C SER A 183 -9.50 -5.40 -2.51
N GLY A 184 -8.97 -6.56 -2.87
CA GLY A 184 -7.91 -6.72 -3.85
C GLY A 184 -8.22 -6.19 -5.23
N ILE A 185 -9.40 -6.52 -5.77
CA ILE A 185 -9.88 -6.03 -7.05
C ILE A 185 -10.05 -4.50 -7.00
N VAL A 186 -10.67 -3.96 -5.94
CA VAL A 186 -10.80 -2.51 -5.73
C VAL A 186 -9.42 -1.85 -5.73
N GLN A 187 -8.47 -2.42 -5.01
CA GLN A 187 -7.12 -1.89 -4.94
C GLN A 187 -6.44 -1.87 -6.31
N THR A 188 -6.47 -2.99 -7.04
CA THR A 188 -5.89 -3.07 -8.39
C THR A 188 -6.57 -2.12 -9.37
N ALA A 189 -7.90 -1.95 -9.28
CA ALA A 189 -8.64 -1.00 -10.11
C ALA A 189 -8.18 0.45 -9.86
N ILE A 190 -7.95 0.84 -8.60
CA ILE A 190 -7.40 2.16 -8.24
C ILE A 190 -6.02 2.39 -8.86
N TYR A 191 -5.18 1.36 -8.94
CA TYR A 191 -3.86 1.46 -9.58
C TYR A 191 -3.89 1.42 -11.12
N SER A 192 -5.00 1.02 -11.74
CA SER A 192 -5.02 0.66 -13.16
C SER A 192 -4.62 1.82 -14.09
N ASP A 193 -5.15 3.02 -13.87
CA ASP A 193 -4.83 4.21 -14.65
C ASP A 193 -3.35 4.60 -14.52
N PHE A 194 -2.83 4.60 -13.29
CA PHE A 194 -1.41 4.83 -13.03
C PHE A 194 -0.53 3.80 -13.74
N LEU A 195 -0.85 2.51 -13.63
CA LEU A 195 -0.09 1.43 -14.26
C LEU A 195 -0.10 1.54 -15.79
N TYR A 196 -1.25 1.88 -16.38
CA TYR A 196 -1.39 2.11 -17.81
C TYR A 196 -0.46 3.24 -18.29
N ILE A 197 -0.49 4.40 -17.61
CA ILE A 197 0.34 5.55 -17.96
C ILE A 197 1.83 5.24 -17.77
N TYR A 198 2.17 4.54 -16.69
CA TYR A 198 3.55 4.14 -16.40
C TYR A 198 4.13 3.21 -17.48
N ILE A 199 3.37 2.19 -17.90
CA ILE A 199 3.79 1.25 -18.95
C ILE A 199 3.90 1.94 -20.32
N THR A 200 2.98 2.84 -20.64
CA THR A 200 2.95 3.47 -21.96
C THR A 200 3.96 4.59 -22.11
N LYS A 201 4.24 5.36 -21.06
CA LYS A 201 5.15 6.53 -21.09
C LYS A 201 6.52 6.25 -20.47
N VAL A 202 6.57 5.83 -19.20
CA VAL A 202 7.81 5.76 -18.42
C VAL A 202 8.73 4.64 -18.92
N PHE A 203 8.16 3.47 -19.23
CA PHE A 203 8.93 2.37 -19.82
C PHE A 203 9.53 2.71 -21.19
N LYS A 204 8.96 3.68 -21.92
CA LYS A 204 9.48 4.18 -23.19
C LYS A 204 10.44 5.38 -23.03
N GLY A 205 10.82 5.72 -21.80
CA GLY A 205 11.69 6.85 -21.48
C GLY A 205 11.01 8.22 -21.63
N GLN A 206 9.69 8.27 -21.76
CA GLN A 206 8.93 9.53 -21.84
C GLN A 206 8.59 10.04 -20.44
N LYS A 207 8.43 11.37 -20.31
CA LYS A 207 8.04 12.00 -19.04
C LYS A 207 6.67 11.52 -18.58
N PHE A 208 6.54 11.23 -17.29
CA PHE A 208 5.26 10.87 -16.68
C PHE A 208 4.41 12.12 -16.46
N SER A 209 3.21 12.13 -17.05
CA SER A 209 2.17 13.12 -16.78
C SER A 209 0.81 12.41 -16.70
N LEU A 210 0.08 12.65 -15.63
CA LEU A 210 -1.32 12.23 -15.49
C LEU A 210 -2.21 13.21 -16.28
N PRO A 211 -3.25 12.72 -16.98
CA PRO A 211 -4.27 13.61 -17.54
C PRO A 211 -4.94 14.39 -16.40
N ALA A 212 -5.18 15.69 -16.64
CA ALA A 212 -5.80 16.61 -15.69
C ALA A 212 -7.28 16.30 -15.44
#